data_AF-A0A967WBK6-F1
#
_entry.id   AF-A0A967WBK6-F1
#
_cell.length_a   1.000
_cell.length_b   1.000
_cell.length_c   1.000
_cell.angle_alpha   90.00
_cell.angle_beta   90.00
_cell.angle_gamma   90.00
#
_symmetry.space_group_name_H-M   'P 1'
#
loop_
_entity.id
_entity.type
_entity.pdbx_description
1 polymer ?
#
loop_
_entity_poly.entity_id
_entity_poly.type
_entity_poly.pdbx_seq_one_letter_code
_entity_poly.pdbx_strand_id
1 'polypeptide(L)' 'MPYGIEYVQAPAVWAEGHTGDGVKVCIIDTGYGAHHEDLQGIPVEGYSQVDDNWAFDGYGHGTHVAGTINAVDNEVGV' A
#
# COMPACT_ATOMS: atom_id res chain seq x y z
N MET A 1 1.58 -4.49 13.75
CA MET A 1 2.44 -3.54 13.02
C MET A 1 3.78 -4.20 12.68
N PRO A 2 4.21 -4.18 11.40
CA PRO A 2 5.51 -4.72 10.99
C PRO A 2 6.69 -3.98 11.62
N TYR A 3 7.79 -4.70 11.90
CA TYR A 3 8.96 -4.14 12.61
C TYR A 3 9.56 -2.90 11.91
N GLY A 4 9.54 -2.88 10.58
CA GLY A 4 10.12 -1.80 9.79
C GLY A 4 9.44 -0.45 10.04
N ILE A 5 8.12 -0.45 10.26
CA ILE A 5 7.32 0.75 10.51
C ILE A 5 7.71 1.39 11.85
N GLU A 6 7.89 0.58 12.89
CA GLU A 6 8.39 1.07 14.18
C GLU A 6 9.84 1.55 14.09
N TYR A 7 10.69 0.84 13.35
CA TYR A 7 12.12 1.14 13.26
C TYR A 7 12.40 2.46 12.55
N VAL A 8 11.57 2.87 11.59
CA VAL A 8 11.64 4.20 10.96
C VAL A 8 10.91 5.28 11.75
N GLN A 9 10.40 4.95 12.94
CA GLN A 9 9.75 5.88 13.87
C GLN A 9 8.46 6.52 13.32
N ALA A 10 7.78 5.87 12.36
CA ALA A 10 6.54 6.38 11.77
C ALA A 10 5.44 6.64 12.82
N PRO A 11 5.23 5.80 13.86
CA PRO A 11 4.22 6.08 14.88
C PRO A 11 4.43 7.38 15.66
N ALA A 12 5.68 7.84 15.82
CA ALA A 12 5.96 9.09 16.53
C ALA A 12 5.41 10.30 15.77
N VAL A 13 5.58 10.35 14.44
CA VAL A 13 5.07 11.44 13.61
C VAL A 13 3.56 11.32 13.35
N TRP A 14 3.02 10.09 13.32
CA TRP A 14 1.57 9.89 13.29
C TRP A 14 0.88 10.46 14.53
N ALA A 15 1.49 10.31 15.72
CA ALA A 15 1.00 10.90 16.97
C ALA A 15 1.00 12.44 16.97
N GLU A 16 1.82 13.07 16.11
CA GLU A 16 1.82 14.51 15.86
C GLU A 16 0.78 14.94 14.81
N GLY A 17 0.06 13.99 14.21
CA GLY A 17 -0.97 14.22 13.20
C GLY A 17 -0.47 14.11 11.75
N HIS A 18 0.78 13.69 11.52
CA HIS A 18 1.37 13.55 10.19
C HIS A 18 1.17 12.15 9.62
N THR A 19 -0.06 11.83 9.18
CA THR A 19 -0.44 10.47 8.72
C THR A 19 -0.16 10.20 7.24
N GLY A 20 0.15 11.24 6.45
CA GLY A 20 0.23 11.15 4.99
C GLY A 20 -1.11 11.42 4.29
N ASP A 21 -2.17 11.82 5.01
CA ASP A 21 -3.44 12.21 4.41
C ASP A 21 -3.25 13.30 3.33
N GLY A 22 -3.96 13.13 2.21
CA GLY A 22 -3.83 13.98 1.03
C GLY A 22 -2.59 13.76 0.15
N VAL A 23 -1.65 12.89 0.53
CA VAL A 23 -0.48 12.56 -0.30
C VAL A 23 -0.82 11.43 -1.27
N LYS A 24 -0.56 11.64 -2.56
CA LYS A 24 -0.69 10.61 -3.61
C LYS A 24 0.70 10.03 -3.94
N VAL A 25 0.84 8.70 -3.81
CA VAL A 25 2.06 7.96 -4.15
C VAL A 25 1.80 7.11 -5.40
N CYS A 26 2.71 7.17 -6.37
CA CYS A 26 2.68 6.31 -7.57
C CYS A 26 3.60 5.10 -7.35
N ILE A 27 3.05 3.89 -7.49
CA ILE A 27 3.79 2.63 -7.39
C ILE A 27 3.94 2.06 -8.80
N ILE A 28 5.17 1.90 -9.27
CA ILE A 28 5.48 1.29 -10.57
C ILE A 28 6.08 -0.09 -10.28
N ASP A 29 5.25 -1.12 -10.41
CA ASP A 29 5.59 -2.48 -9.95
C ASP A 29 4.82 -3.56 -10.74
N THR A 30 4.73 -4.79 -10.23
CA THR A 30 4.12 -5.96 -10.87
C THR A 30 2.59 -5.97 -10.92
N GLY A 31 1.95 -4.91 -10.42
CA GLY A 31 0.50 -4.78 -10.31
C GLY A 31 0.08 -4.37 -8.89
N TYR A 32 -1.23 -4.39 -8.66
CA TYR A 32 -1.84 -4.04 -7.38
C TYR A 32 -2.97 -5.01 -7.08
N GLY A 33 -2.91 -5.71 -5.94
CA GLY A 33 -3.95 -6.62 -5.48
C GLY A 33 -5.21 -5.88 -5.03
N ALA A 34 -6.04 -5.41 -5.97
CA ALA A 34 -7.20 -4.57 -5.68
C ALA A 34 -8.29 -5.20 -4.80
N HIS A 35 -8.25 -6.52 -4.63
CA HIS A 35 -9.18 -7.28 -3.78
C HIS A 35 -8.57 -7.72 -2.44
N HIS A 36 -7.31 -7.37 -2.16
CA HIS A 36 -6.66 -7.69 -0.90
C HIS A 36 -7.36 -6.95 0.25
N GLU A 37 -7.72 -7.63 1.34
CA GLU A 37 -8.47 -7.03 2.46
C GLU A 37 -7.81 -5.77 3.03
N ASP A 38 -6.47 -5.75 3.12
CA ASP A 38 -5.69 -4.63 3.65
C ASP A 38 -5.53 -3.42 2.71
N LEU A 39 -6.01 -3.56 1.48
CA LEU A 39 -5.96 -2.51 0.45
C LEU A 39 -7.36 -1.98 0.10
N GLN A 40 -8.38 -2.39 0.85
CA GLN A 40 -9.77 -1.95 0.64
C GLN A 40 -10.02 -0.55 1.20
N GLY A 41 -11.00 0.15 0.60
CA GLY A 41 -11.42 1.47 1.07
C GLY A 41 -10.49 2.62 0.70
N ILE A 42 -9.38 2.34 0.03
CA ILE A 42 -8.44 3.33 -0.48
C ILE A 42 -8.76 3.59 -1.96
N PRO A 43 -9.05 4.83 -2.38
CA PRO A 43 -9.29 5.13 -3.78
C PRO A 43 -7.97 5.04 -4.56
N VAL A 44 -7.85 4.02 -5.41
CA VAL A 44 -6.68 3.79 -6.26
C VAL A 44 -7.10 3.76 -7.72
N GLU A 45 -6.28 4.40 -8.55
CA GLU A 45 -6.36 4.37 -10.00
C GLU A 45 -5.02 3.89 -10.55
N GLY A 46 -5.03 3.19 -11.69
CA GLY A 46 -3.81 2.65 -12.27
C GLY A 46 -3.96 2.36 -13.75
N TYR A 47 -2.82 2.01 -14.35
CA TYR A 47 -2.74 1.56 -15.73
C TYR A 47 -1.60 0.55 -15.84
N SER A 48 -1.69 -0.35 -16.83
CA SER A 48 -0.62 -1.28 -17.15
C SER A 48 0.16 -0.80 -18.35
N GLN A 49 1.49 -0.98 -18.31
CA GLN A 49 2.38 -0.76 -19.44
C GLN A 49 2.70 -2.05 -20.22
N VAL A 50 2.25 -3.20 -19.74
CA VAL A 50 2.66 -4.52 -20.25
C VAL A 50 1.49 -5.40 -20.77
N ASP A 51 0.40 -4.76 -21.18
CA ASP A 51 -0.82 -5.41 -21.72
C ASP A 51 -1.44 -6.47 -20.77
N ASP A 52 -1.51 -6.11 -19.49
CA ASP A 52 -2.22 -6.87 -18.46
C ASP A 52 -3.20 -5.97 -17.67
N ASN A 53 -3.81 -6.54 -16.62
CA ASN A 53 -4.68 -5.79 -15.71
C ASN A 53 -3.89 -5.29 -14.51
N TRP A 54 -3.64 -3.98 -14.43
CA TRP A 54 -2.93 -3.35 -13.31
C TRP A 54 -3.55 -3.65 -11.93
N ALA A 55 -4.86 -3.88 -11.87
CA ALA A 55 -5.61 -4.18 -10.65
C ALA A 55 -5.52 -5.66 -10.22
N PHE A 56 -4.68 -6.44 -10.91
CA PHE A 56 -4.30 -7.79 -10.54
C PHE A 56 -2.77 -7.86 -10.46
N ASP A 57 -2.26 -8.37 -9.35
CA ASP A 57 -0.82 -8.60 -9.17
C ASP A 57 -0.53 -10.11 -9.26
N GLY A 58 0.05 -10.52 -10.40
CA GLY A 58 0.38 -11.92 -10.64
C GLY A 58 1.61 -12.43 -9.89
N TYR A 59 2.38 -11.53 -9.26
CA TYR A 59 3.67 -11.84 -8.64
C TYR A 59 3.74 -11.51 -7.14
N GLY A 60 2.86 -10.62 -6.66
CA GLY A 60 2.71 -10.26 -5.25
C GLY A 60 3.64 -9.13 -4.78
N HIS A 61 4.67 -8.78 -5.55
CA HIS A 61 5.65 -7.75 -5.16
C HIS A 61 4.99 -6.37 -5.07
N GLY A 62 4.23 -5.96 -6.08
CA GLY A 62 3.54 -4.67 -6.08
C GLY A 62 2.50 -4.54 -4.97
N THR A 63 1.79 -5.62 -4.65
CA THR A 63 0.84 -5.68 -3.53
C THR A 63 1.56 -5.52 -2.20
N HIS A 64 2.66 -6.24 -1.98
CA HIS A 64 3.47 -6.11 -0.76
C HIS A 64 4.08 -4.71 -0.59
N VAL A 65 4.54 -4.10 -1.70
CA VAL A 65 5.00 -2.71 -1.72
C VAL A 65 3.86 -1.76 -1.34
N ALA A 66 2.68 -1.93 -1.92
CA ALA A 66 1.50 -1.12 -1.60
C ALA A 66 1.08 -1.25 -0.14
N GLY A 67 1.11 -2.46 0.42
CA GLY A 67 0.83 -2.69 1.83
C GLY A 67 1.80 -1.99 2.77
N THR A 68 3.09 -2.02 2.44
CA THR A 68 4.11 -1.29 3.21
C THR A 68 3.88 0.22 3.19
N ILE A 69 3.33 0.77 2.10
CA ILE A 69 3.09 2.20 1.92
C ILE A 69 1.80 2.67 2.61
N ASN A 70 0.69 1.94 2.42
CA ASN A 70 -0.63 2.42 2.85
C ASN A 70 -1.63 1.27 3.09
N ALA A 71 -1.22 0.19 3.75
CA ALA A 71 -2.19 -0.79 4.25
C ALA A 71 -3.12 -0.14 5.29
N VAL A 72 -4.39 -0.59 5.34
CA VAL A 72 -5.30 -0.18 6.42
C VAL A 72 -4.82 -0.74 7.77
N ASP A 73 -5.01 0.04 8.83
CA ASP A 73 -4.59 -0.36 10.19
C ASP A 73 -5.51 -1.46 10.75
N ASN A 74 -5.11 -2.71 10.58
CA ASN A 74 -5.80 -3.89 11.06
C ASN A 74 -4.81 -5.01 11.48
N GLU A 75 -5.33 -6.21 11.76
CA GLU A 75 -4.54 -7.35 12.24
C GLU A 75 -4.13 -8.37 11.16
N VAL A 76 -4.48 -8.14 9.89
CA VAL A 76 -4.31 -9.13 8.82
C VAL A 76 -2.97 -8.98 8.11
N GLY A 77 -2.56 -7.75 7.81
CA GLY A 77 -1.31 -7.47 7.09
C GLY A 77 -1.39 -7.79 5.60
N VAL A 78 -0.37 -7.37 4.85
CA VAL A 78 -0.14 -7.70 3.44
C VAL A 78 1.04 -8.65 3.29
#